data_AF-A0A6B3E8K8-F1
#
_entry.id   AF-A0A6B3E8K8-F1
#
_cell.length_a   1.000
_cell.length_b   1.000
_cell.length_c   1.000
_cell.angle_alpha   90.00
_cell.angle_beta   90.00
_cell.angle_gamma   90.00
#
_symmetry.space_group_name_H-M   'P 1'
#
loop_
_entity.id
_entity.type
_entity.pdbx_description
1 polymer ?
#
loop_
_entity_poly.entity_id
_entity_poly.type
_entity_poly.pdbx_seq_one_letter_code
_entity_poly.pdbx_strand_id
1 'polypeptide(L)'
;MARRRRGAELEHAILDAAWEVLVAHGYGAFTYEAVAARAGTSRPVLYRRWAKREDMLLATLVRHLRPLEMPETGSLRGDMLAFLREVNEDRAA
;
A
#
# COMPACT_ATOMS: atom_id res chain seq x y z
N MET A 1 29.28 -3.88 0.73
CA MET A 1 28.60 -3.50 2.00
C MET A 1 27.30 -2.78 1.66
N ALA A 2 26.15 -3.31 2.08
CA ALA A 2 24.86 -2.68 1.77
C ALA A 2 24.72 -1.34 2.51
N ARG A 3 24.47 -0.26 1.77
CA ARG A 3 24.25 1.09 2.33
C ARG A 3 23.02 1.06 3.23
N ARG A 4 23.17 1.51 4.48
CA ARG A 4 22.06 1.58 5.44
C ARG A 4 21.04 2.62 4.96
N ARG A 5 19.84 2.15 4.57
CA ARG A 5 18.69 3.01 4.21
C ARG A 5 18.35 3.95 5.38
N ARG A 6 18.05 5.22 5.09
CA ARG A 6 17.75 6.25 6.11
C ARG A 6 16.58 7.14 5.68
N GLY A 7 15.92 7.78 6.63
CA GLY A 7 14.87 8.78 6.36
C GLY A 7 13.76 8.24 5.45
N ALA A 8 13.47 8.97 4.38
CA ALA A 8 12.43 8.64 3.39
C ALA A 8 12.72 7.33 2.63
N GLU A 9 13.98 7.01 2.31
CA GLU A 9 14.32 5.75 1.60
C GLU A 9 13.95 4.52 2.42
N LEU A 10 14.19 4.59 3.74
CA LEU A 10 13.81 3.50 4.65
C LEU A 10 12.28 3.41 4.77
N GLU A 11 11.60 4.55 4.83
CA GLU A 11 10.15 4.60 4.93
C GLU A 11 9.47 4.01 3.69
N HIS A 12 9.90 4.43 2.50
CA HIS A 12 9.41 3.88 1.23
C HIS A 12 9.58 2.37 1.18
N ALA A 13 10.77 1.86 1.50
CA ALA A 13 10.99 0.43 1.47
C ALA A 13 10.20 -0.35 2.54
N ILE A 14 9.82 0.29 3.65
CA ILE A 14 8.89 -0.32 4.61
C ILE A 14 7.48 -0.34 4.04
N LEU A 15 7.01 0.75 3.43
CA LEU A 15 5.67 0.82 2.86
C LEU A 15 5.51 -0.09 1.63
N ASP A 16 6.53 -0.25 0.80
CA ASP A 16 6.55 -1.18 -0.32
C ASP A 16 6.44 -2.63 0.20
N ALA A 17 7.22 -2.99 1.23
CA ALA A 17 7.11 -4.29 1.88
C ALA A 17 5.75 -4.49 2.56
N ALA A 18 5.17 -3.44 3.14
CA ALA A 18 3.85 -3.48 3.75
C ALA A 18 2.76 -3.76 2.71
N TRP A 19 2.84 -3.13 1.54
CA TRP A 19 1.96 -3.38 0.42
C TRP A 19 2.04 -4.83 -0.05
N GLU A 20 3.24 -5.36 -0.20
CA GLU A 20 3.45 -6.75 -0.61
C GLU A 20 2.89 -7.76 0.41
N VAL A 21 3.02 -7.49 1.71
CA VAL A 21 2.37 -8.31 2.74
C VAL A 21 0.85 -8.25 2.60
N LEU A 22 0.30 -7.04 2.46
CA LEU A 22 -1.14 -6.81 2.37
C LEU A 22 -1.77 -7.52 1.17
N VAL A 23 -1.17 -7.39 -0.01
CA VAL A 23 -1.70 -7.98 -1.25
C VAL A 23 -1.57 -9.50 -1.23
N ALA A 24 -0.43 -10.04 -0.78
CA ALA A 24 -0.20 -11.49 -0.83
C ALA A 24 -0.91 -12.27 0.29
N HIS A 25 -1.13 -11.67 1.46
CA HIS A 25 -1.60 -12.39 2.65
C HIS A 25 -2.83 -11.74 3.31
N GLY A 26 -3.32 -10.62 2.79
CA GLY A 26 -4.49 -9.93 3.28
C GLY A 26 -4.28 -9.15 4.59
N TYR A 27 -5.34 -8.49 5.03
CA TYR A 27 -5.31 -7.61 6.21
C TYR A 27 -5.00 -8.35 7.53
N GLY A 28 -5.43 -9.60 7.67
CA GLY A 28 -5.17 -10.39 8.88
C GLY A 28 -3.67 -10.63 9.13
N ALA A 29 -2.91 -10.86 8.06
CA ALA A 29 -1.47 -11.08 8.11
C ALA A 29 -0.65 -9.78 8.12
N PHE A 30 -1.29 -8.64 7.84
CA PHE A 30 -0.67 -7.31 7.91
C PHE A 30 -0.30 -6.99 9.36
N THR A 31 0.95 -7.27 9.74
CA THR A 31 1.46 -7.10 11.11
C THR A 31 2.82 -6.43 11.10
N TYR A 32 3.16 -5.74 12.19
CA TYR A 32 4.49 -5.14 12.36
C TYR A 32 5.62 -6.17 12.20
N GLU A 33 5.39 -7.41 12.62
CA GLU A 33 6.35 -8.49 12.48
C GLU A 33 6.56 -8.90 11.03
N ALA A 34 5.47 -9.20 10.30
CA ALA A 34 5.54 -9.57 8.89
C ALA A 34 6.17 -8.47 8.05
N VAL A 35 5.79 -7.20 8.28
CA VAL A 35 6.32 -6.06 7.54
C VAL A 35 7.79 -5.81 7.89
N ALA A 36 8.17 -5.86 9.17
CA ALA A 36 9.57 -5.66 9.56
C ALA A 36 10.49 -6.75 8.99
N ALA A 37 10.05 -8.01 9.05
CA ALA A 37 10.77 -9.14 8.47
C ALA A 37 10.97 -8.94 6.97
N ARG A 38 9.89 -8.60 6.24
CA ARG A 38 9.95 -8.39 4.79
C ARG A 38 10.78 -7.17 4.38
N ALA A 39 10.67 -6.06 5.10
CA ALA A 39 11.42 -4.83 4.83
C ALA A 39 12.92 -4.94 5.20
N GLY A 40 13.32 -6.01 5.91
CA GLY A 40 14.67 -6.19 6.43
C GLY A 40 15.02 -5.16 7.51
N THR A 41 14.08 -4.89 8.42
CA THR A 41 14.24 -3.93 9.53
C THR A 41 13.65 -4.50 10.83
N SER A 42 13.54 -3.68 11.88
CA SER A 42 13.07 -4.12 13.20
C SER A 42 11.74 -3.47 13.60
N ARG A 43 10.94 -4.18 14.40
CA ARG A 43 9.66 -3.66 14.91
C ARG A 43 9.76 -2.27 15.58
N PRO A 44 10.77 -1.97 16.42
CA PRO A 44 10.92 -0.63 17.01
C PRO A 44 11.06 0.50 15.98
N VAL A 45 11.65 0.23 14.81
CA VAL A 45 11.76 1.21 13.73
C VAL A 45 10.39 1.55 13.16
N LEU A 46 9.51 0.56 13.02
CA LEU A 46 8.14 0.76 12.55
C LEU A 46 7.29 1.46 13.62
N TYR A 47 7.35 0.99 14.88
CA TYR A 47 6.60 1.59 15.99
C TYR A 47 6.90 3.07 16.23
N ARG A 48 8.13 3.52 15.95
CA ARG A 48 8.50 4.93 16.04
C ARG A 48 7.81 5.80 14.97
N ARG A 49 7.45 5.20 13.83
CA ARG A 49 6.83 5.90 12.68
C ARG A 49 5.31 5.83 12.73
N TRP A 50 4.79 4.66 13.08
CA TRP A 50 3.38 4.40 13.20
C TRP A 50 3.13 3.76 14.56
N ALA A 51 2.34 4.41 15.40
CA ALA A 51 2.02 3.89 16.72
C ALA A 51 0.96 2.77 16.61
N LYS A 52 0.03 2.90 15.67
CA LYS A 52 -1.05 1.94 15.43
C LYS A 52 -0.89 1.27 14.08
N ARG A 53 -1.32 0.00 13.98
CA ARG A 53 -1.24 -0.77 12.73
C ARG A 53 -2.04 -0.08 11.61
N GLU A 54 -3.14 0.54 11.99
CA GLU A 54 -4.06 1.27 11.10
C GLU A 54 -3.36 2.49 10.48
N ASP A 55 -2.48 3.17 11.23
CA ASP A 55 -1.70 4.30 10.70
C ASP A 55 -0.72 3.82 9.62
N MET A 56 -0.06 2.67 9.86
CA MET A 56 0.83 2.04 8.87
C MET A 56 0.05 1.56 7.65
N LEU A 57 -1.15 1.01 7.85
CA LEU A 57 -2.04 0.61 6.77
C LEU A 57 -2.42 1.83 5.92
N LEU A 58 -2.91 2.91 6.53
CA LEU A 58 -3.31 4.12 5.82
C LEU A 58 -2.13 4.71 5.03
N ALA A 59 -0.94 4.80 5.63
CA ALA A 59 0.25 5.26 4.92
C ALA A 59 0.62 4.36 3.73
N THR A 60 0.45 3.04 3.89
CA THR A 60 0.67 2.06 2.81
C THR A 60 -0.33 2.27 1.68
N LEU A 61 -1.61 2.42 2.00
CA LEU A 61 -2.69 2.64 1.03
C LEU A 61 -2.54 3.98 0.31
N VAL A 62 -2.28 5.08 1.02
CA VAL A 62 -2.07 6.41 0.41
C VAL A 62 -0.91 6.40 -0.59
N ARG A 63 0.12 5.59 -0.34
CA ARG A 63 1.27 5.48 -1.25
C ARG A 63 0.96 4.66 -2.50
N HIS A 64 0.17 3.59 -2.39
CA HIS A 64 0.01 2.59 -3.46
C HIS A 64 -1.30 2.72 -4.22
N LEU A 65 -2.37 3.19 -3.57
CA LEU A 65 -3.63 3.46 -4.24
C LEU A 65 -3.49 4.76 -5.04
N ARG A 66 -3.71 4.66 -6.35
CA ARG A 66 -3.87 5.85 -7.17
C ARG A 66 -5.21 6.51 -6.87
N PRO A 67 -5.29 7.85 -6.92
CA PRO A 67 -6.57 8.53 -6.98
C PRO A 67 -7.42 7.92 -8.10
N LEU A 68 -8.68 7.64 -7.81
CA LEU A 68 -9.61 7.21 -8.84
C LEU A 68 -9.88 8.39 -9.76
N GLU A 69 -9.42 8.31 -11.00
CA GLU A 69 -9.85 9.24 -12.04
C GLU A 69 -11.23 8.77 -12.51
N MET A 70 -12.27 9.48 -12.08
CA MET A 70 -13.63 9.15 -12.49
C MET A 70 -13.81 9.56 -13.96
N PRO A 71 -14.25 8.66 -14.85
CA PRO A 71 -14.54 9.01 -16.23
C PRO A 71 -15.64 10.07 -16.28
N GLU A 72 -15.53 11.03 -17.21
CA GLU A 72 -16.52 12.09 -17.42
C GLU A 72 -17.22 11.91 -18.78
N THR A 73 -18.07 10.89 -18.88
CA THR A 73 -18.88 10.56 -20.06
C THR A 73 -20.11 11.46 -20.20
N GLY A 74 -20.41 12.29 -19.20
CA GLY A 74 -21.59 13.15 -19.14
C GLY A 74 -22.82 12.50 -18.51
N SER A 75 -22.70 11.28 -17.95
CA SER A 75 -23.77 10.66 -17.17
C SER A 75 -23.20 9.71 -16.12
N LEU A 76 -23.76 9.72 -14.90
CA LEU A 76 -23.33 8.83 -13.81
C LEU A 76 -23.29 7.35 -14.24
N ARG A 77 -24.27 6.89 -15.02
CA ARG A 77 -24.30 5.51 -15.54
C ARG A 77 -23.12 5.24 -16.46
N GLY A 78 -22.80 6.16 -17.37
CA GLY A 78 -21.67 6.02 -18.29
C GLY A 78 -20.34 6.04 -17.55
N ASP A 79 -20.20 6.92 -16.56
CA ASP A 79 -19.01 7.08 -15.73
C ASP A 79 -18.75 5.80 -14.91
N MET A 80 -19.79 5.27 -14.27
CA MET A 80 -19.70 4.00 -13.53
C MET A 80 -19.37 2.80 -14.44
N LEU A 81 -19.95 2.74 -15.63
CA LEU A 81 -19.66 1.65 -16.57
C LEU A 81 -18.22 1.71 -17.08
N ALA A 82 -17.70 2.90 -17.37
CA ALA A 82 -16.31 3.09 -17.78
C ALA A 82 -15.35 2.71 -16.65
N PHE A 83 -15.60 3.21 -15.43
CA PHE A 83 -14.81 2.88 -14.26
C PHE A 83 -14.77 1.38 -13.95
N LEU A 84 -15.93 0.71 -13.93
CA LEU A 84 -16.00 -0.73 -13.62
C LEU A 84 -15.32 -1.60 -14.69
N ARG A 85 -15.28 -1.16 -15.95
CA ARG A 85 -14.56 -1.86 -17.02
C ARG A 85 -13.05 -1.74 -16.83
N GLU A 86 -12.54 -0.55 -16.53
CA GLU A 86 -11.13 -0.32 -16.23
C GLU A 86 -10.67 -1.18 -15.04
N VAL A 87 -11.41 -1.16 -13.93
CA VAL A 87 -11.11 -1.99 -12.74
C VAL A 87 -11.13 -3.48 -13.06
N ASN A 88 -11.99 -3.92 -13.99
CA ASN A 88 -12.06 -5.31 -14.41
C ASN A 88 -10.86 -5.72 -15.28
N GLU A 89 -10.40 -4.84 -16.16
CA GLU A 89 -9.20 -5.06 -16.99
C GLU A 89 -7.94 -5.15 -16.13
N ASP A 90 -7.79 -4.25 -15.14
CA ASP A 90 -6.66 -4.25 -14.18
C ASP A 90 -6.59 -5.53 -13.33
N ARG A 91 -7.74 -6.14 -13.01
CA ARG A 91 -7.80 -7.41 -12.27
C ARG A 91 -7.46 -8.63 -13.14
N ALA A 92 -7.61 -8.51 -14.46
CA ALA A 92 -7.38 -9.61 -15.40
C ALA A 92 -5.92 -9.69 -15.89
N ALA A 93 -5.12 -8.65 -15.64
CA ALA A 93 -3.68 -8.58 -15.92
C ALA A 93 -2.83 -9.13 -14.76
#